data_AF-A0A383WBD7-F1
#
_entry.id   AF-A0A383WBD7-F1
#
_cell.length_a   1.000
_cell.length_b   1.000
_cell.length_c   1.000
_cell.angle_alpha   90.00
_cell.angle_beta   90.00
_cell.angle_gamma   90.00
#
_symmetry.space_group_name_H-M   'P 1'
#
loop_
_entity.id
_entity.type
_entity.pdbx_description
1 polymer ?
#
loop_
_entity_poly.entity_id
_entity_poly.type
_entity_poly.pdbx_seq_one_letter_code
_entity_poly.pdbx_strand_id
1 'polypeptide(L)'
;MASDGPVTVDLTATQFVILSENQRKKKALAETKDAYNQLLSDNQALLQQLEDTNREAYHAAEHFRQEVLGKSQKIAELQTQLEQLRLDKDEHISRLQDQAAAREAQLQSEGEALSAELMGRIDSLQTELDSVLEFKQRRAESEAALAALREETVGLREALDAQRAQLERHYAGLHAKMRKEYEQRLEELKRSQEEELEERLDAGVKRILAANRRLAEELRLHVTESDALQGELKLLQAERSTLSREVALKQQLEAGWAARAGQQAAALKESQAKAATLEQSLQQVLSDFARERAGVVARAQAQVSAAGGEVDALRRLLRLKGRELQQLRRLAQQVLLQRTEVEIFLLSSLHQVRLSIETERVRAAAPITSSSSTTAGAAATSANAAGTGSSTTAVGSCQQPLAATAVAAAAGIGTEPAAGGLDIKDLSWEERERVLRLLFAKINGRPAEQQSLVLGQHPTDMLAAAVSGDGGGVSSDAARQSSSSAALPQQQRQQQEQHLQRQKKQLQQGLASAAALGGAVT
;
A
#
# COMPACT_ATOMS: atom_id res chain seq x y z
N MET A 1 -274.47 8.27 -38.65
CA MET A 1 -275.24 9.51 -38.43
C MET A 1 -276.09 9.71 -39.67
N ALA A 2 -277.44 9.67 -39.62
CA ALA A 2 -278.36 10.23 -38.62
C ALA A 2 -278.23 11.77 -38.54
N SER A 3 -279.28 12.56 -38.65
CA SER A 3 -280.73 12.28 -38.81
C SER A 3 -281.38 13.50 -39.54
N ASP A 4 -282.69 13.72 -39.72
CA ASP A 4 -283.96 13.09 -39.33
C ASP A 4 -284.96 13.19 -40.52
N GLY A 5 -286.14 12.55 -40.43
CA GLY A 5 -287.31 12.84 -41.29
C GLY A 5 -288.34 13.73 -40.55
N PRO A 6 -289.67 13.63 -40.82
CA PRO A 6 -290.37 13.00 -41.96
C PRO A 6 -291.53 13.92 -42.50
N VAL A 7 -292.69 13.33 -42.87
CA VAL A 7 -294.04 13.91 -43.16
C VAL A 7 -294.34 14.59 -44.53
N THR A 8 -295.65 14.66 -44.81
CA THR A 8 -296.42 15.27 -45.93
C THR A 8 -296.14 16.77 -46.18
N VAL A 9 -296.41 17.43 -47.32
CA VAL A 9 -297.40 17.27 -48.42
C VAL A 9 -296.75 17.68 -49.78
N ASP A 10 -297.25 17.20 -50.93
CA ASP A 10 -296.60 17.29 -52.26
C ASP A 10 -296.63 18.67 -52.99
N LEU A 11 -295.56 19.02 -53.74
CA LEU A 11 -295.51 20.14 -54.72
C LEU A 11 -294.34 20.01 -55.75
N THR A 12 -294.16 20.99 -56.68
CA THR A 12 -293.42 20.86 -57.97
C THR A 12 -292.21 21.80 -58.18
N ALA A 13 -291.51 21.68 -59.33
CA ALA A 13 -290.09 22.10 -59.49
C ALA A 13 -289.75 23.10 -60.62
N THR A 14 -288.81 24.02 -60.35
CA THR A 14 -287.91 24.70 -61.31
C THR A 14 -286.62 25.19 -60.60
N GLN A 15 -285.44 24.71 -61.00
CA GLN A 15 -284.17 24.99 -60.27
C GLN A 15 -282.96 25.39 -61.15
N PHE A 16 -283.00 25.22 -62.47
CA PHE A 16 -281.80 24.77 -63.19
C PHE A 16 -280.82 25.84 -63.76
N VAL A 17 -281.27 27.07 -64.07
CA VAL A 17 -280.55 27.90 -65.05
C VAL A 17 -279.27 28.57 -64.51
N ILE A 18 -279.31 29.19 -63.33
CA ILE A 18 -278.23 30.05 -62.80
C ILE A 18 -276.98 29.24 -62.35
N LEU A 19 -277.12 27.92 -62.25
CA LEU A 19 -276.02 26.97 -62.08
C LEU A 19 -275.02 26.99 -63.25
N SER A 20 -275.44 27.40 -64.46
CA SER A 20 -274.63 27.31 -65.69
C SER A 20 -273.51 28.37 -65.81
N GLU A 21 -273.79 29.65 -65.58
CA GLU A 21 -272.76 30.71 -65.56
C GLU A 21 -271.70 30.44 -64.48
N ASN A 22 -272.16 29.92 -63.32
CA ASN A 22 -271.30 29.48 -62.23
C ASN A 22 -270.28 28.44 -62.70
N GLN A 23 -270.65 27.52 -63.60
CA GLN A 23 -269.73 26.52 -64.15
C GLN A 23 -268.70 27.14 -65.10
N ARG A 24 -269.08 28.07 -66.00
CA ARG A 24 -268.11 28.74 -66.90
C ARG A 24 -267.08 29.58 -66.15
N LYS A 25 -267.52 30.41 -65.20
CA LYS A 25 -266.61 31.21 -64.36
C LYS A 25 -265.72 30.30 -63.49
N LYS A 26 -266.26 29.20 -62.94
CA LYS A 26 -265.45 28.19 -62.23
C LYS A 26 -264.44 27.48 -63.15
N LYS A 27 -264.77 27.19 -64.42
CA LYS A 27 -263.85 26.54 -65.36
C LYS A 27 -262.67 27.41 -65.74
N ALA A 28 -262.90 28.64 -66.20
CA ALA A 28 -261.80 29.55 -66.54
C ALA A 28 -260.92 29.87 -65.31
N LEU A 29 -261.53 30.02 -64.13
CA LEU A 29 -260.81 30.25 -62.87
C LEU A 29 -260.05 28.99 -62.41
N ALA A 30 -260.57 27.78 -62.69
CA ALA A 30 -259.83 26.53 -62.52
C ALA A 30 -258.65 26.44 -63.49
N GLU A 31 -258.84 26.67 -64.79
CA GLU A 31 -257.77 26.65 -65.81
C GLU A 31 -256.65 27.66 -65.47
N THR A 32 -256.98 28.87 -64.98
CA THR A 32 -255.96 29.82 -64.47
C THR A 32 -255.29 29.36 -63.18
N LYS A 33 -256.01 28.63 -62.31
CA LYS A 33 -255.42 28.04 -61.10
C LYS A 33 -254.53 26.85 -61.43
N ASP A 34 -254.90 26.03 -62.40
CA ASP A 34 -254.13 24.85 -62.80
C ASP A 34 -252.85 25.28 -63.50
N ALA A 35 -252.91 26.30 -64.38
CA ALA A 35 -251.72 26.95 -64.94
C ALA A 35 -250.85 27.63 -63.86
N TYR A 36 -251.44 28.29 -62.86
CA TYR A 36 -250.71 28.88 -61.73
C TYR A 36 -250.10 27.80 -60.81
N ASN A 37 -250.80 26.69 -60.59
CA ASN A 37 -250.35 25.53 -59.81
C ASN A 37 -249.22 24.80 -60.54
N GLN A 38 -249.26 24.69 -61.87
CA GLN A 38 -248.17 24.17 -62.68
C GLN A 38 -246.96 25.13 -62.68
N LEU A 39 -247.16 26.44 -62.84
CA LEU A 39 -246.08 27.40 -62.67
C LEU A 39 -245.47 27.35 -61.26
N LEU A 40 -246.28 27.03 -60.23
CA LEU A 40 -245.81 26.76 -58.87
C LEU A 40 -245.03 25.45 -58.74
N SER A 41 -245.52 24.33 -59.32
CA SER A 41 -244.80 23.05 -59.29
C SER A 41 -243.49 23.13 -60.06
N ASP A 42 -243.47 23.87 -61.16
CA ASP A 42 -242.30 24.02 -62.02
C ASP A 42 -241.27 24.95 -61.37
N ASN A 43 -241.71 26.01 -60.66
CA ASN A 43 -240.82 26.78 -59.78
C ASN A 43 -240.30 25.93 -58.62
N GLN A 44 -241.13 25.10 -57.99
CA GLN A 44 -240.69 24.22 -56.90
C GLN A 44 -239.70 23.15 -57.39
N ALA A 45 -239.91 22.59 -58.58
CA ALA A 45 -239.00 21.63 -59.21
C ALA A 45 -237.68 22.28 -59.64
N LEU A 46 -237.71 23.49 -60.22
CA LEU A 46 -236.50 24.25 -60.55
C LEU A 46 -235.72 24.68 -59.31
N LEU A 47 -236.41 25.05 -58.21
CA LEU A 47 -235.78 25.31 -56.92
C LEU A 47 -235.16 24.05 -56.33
N GLN A 48 -235.82 22.89 -56.40
CA GLN A 48 -235.24 21.60 -55.98
C GLN A 48 -234.03 21.23 -56.83
N GLN A 49 -234.08 21.38 -58.16
CA GLN A 49 -232.91 21.16 -59.03
C GLN A 49 -231.76 22.12 -58.71
N LEU A 50 -232.04 23.38 -58.39
CA LEU A 50 -231.03 24.32 -57.89
C LEU A 50 -230.48 23.89 -56.54
N GLU A 51 -231.30 23.45 -55.59
CA GLU A 51 -230.83 22.96 -54.30
C GLU A 51 -229.95 21.71 -54.47
N ASP A 52 -230.36 20.74 -55.29
CA ASP A 52 -229.62 19.49 -55.50
C ASP A 52 -228.32 19.70 -56.28
N THR A 53 -228.32 20.51 -57.34
CA THR A 53 -227.06 20.88 -58.02
C THR A 53 -226.12 21.69 -57.12
N ASN A 54 -226.65 22.53 -56.21
CA ASN A 54 -225.83 23.19 -55.19
C ASN A 54 -225.31 22.20 -54.12
N ARG A 55 -226.09 21.18 -53.73
CA ARG A 55 -225.64 20.10 -52.83
C ARG A 55 -224.53 19.28 -53.48
N GLU A 56 -224.70 18.85 -54.73
CA GLU A 56 -223.68 18.12 -55.49
C GLU A 56 -222.41 18.94 -55.68
N ALA A 57 -222.52 20.22 -56.08
CA ALA A 57 -221.39 21.13 -56.20
C ALA A 57 -220.67 21.35 -54.86
N TYR A 58 -221.41 21.47 -53.75
CA TYR A 58 -220.84 21.57 -52.41
C TYR A 58 -220.13 20.28 -51.98
N HIS A 59 -220.72 19.10 -52.22
CA HIS A 59 -220.10 17.81 -51.91
C HIS A 59 -218.84 17.56 -52.74
N ALA A 60 -218.84 17.92 -54.03
CA ALA A 60 -217.66 17.86 -54.88
C ALA A 60 -216.56 18.83 -54.41
N ALA A 61 -216.92 20.08 -54.09
CA ALA A 61 -216.00 21.08 -53.55
C ALA A 61 -215.40 20.65 -52.20
N GLU A 62 -216.21 20.07 -51.31
CA GLU A 62 -215.75 19.50 -50.04
C GLU A 62 -214.82 18.30 -50.23
N HIS A 63 -215.12 17.38 -51.15
CA HIS A 63 -214.25 16.26 -51.47
C HIS A 63 -212.90 16.74 -52.01
N PHE A 64 -212.89 17.67 -52.97
CA PHE A 64 -211.66 18.27 -53.48
C PHE A 64 -210.92 19.08 -52.41
N ARG A 65 -211.62 19.79 -51.50
CA ARG A 65 -210.99 20.48 -50.36
C ARG A 65 -210.31 19.49 -49.41
N GLN A 66 -210.95 18.35 -49.12
CA GLN A 66 -210.38 17.29 -48.28
C GLN A 66 -209.18 16.61 -48.95
N GLU A 67 -209.26 16.29 -50.25
CA GLU A 67 -208.12 15.79 -51.02
C GLU A 67 -206.96 16.79 -51.04
N VAL A 68 -207.22 18.07 -51.33
CA VAL A 68 -206.19 19.12 -51.36
C VAL A 68 -205.55 19.27 -50.00
N LEU A 69 -206.33 19.29 -48.91
CA LEU A 69 -205.78 19.33 -47.54
C LEU A 69 -204.94 18.11 -47.21
N GLY A 70 -205.39 16.89 -47.54
CA GLY A 70 -204.61 15.66 -47.32
C GLY A 70 -203.32 15.63 -48.15
N LYS A 71 -203.37 16.08 -49.40
CA LYS A 71 -202.20 16.24 -50.27
C LYS A 71 -201.25 17.31 -49.75
N SER A 72 -201.74 18.45 -49.28
CA SER A 72 -200.94 19.52 -48.64
C SER A 72 -200.30 19.07 -47.33
N GLN A 73 -201.02 18.32 -46.48
CA GLN A 73 -200.47 17.70 -45.28
C GLN A 73 -199.34 16.73 -45.64
N LYS A 74 -199.56 15.85 -46.62
CA LYS A 74 -198.52 14.91 -47.07
C LYS A 74 -197.32 15.59 -47.72
N ILE A 75 -197.53 16.71 -48.42
CA ILE A 75 -196.43 17.55 -48.93
C ILE A 75 -195.64 18.16 -47.77
N ALA A 76 -196.28 18.67 -46.71
CA ALA A 76 -195.61 19.22 -45.53
C ALA A 76 -194.83 18.14 -44.74
N GLU A 77 -195.39 16.93 -44.59
CA GLU A 77 -194.66 15.78 -44.03
C GLU A 77 -193.43 15.41 -44.87
N LEU A 78 -193.55 15.37 -46.20
CA LEU A 78 -192.42 15.05 -47.07
C LEU A 78 -191.38 16.20 -47.12
N GLN A 79 -191.80 17.46 -46.97
CA GLN A 79 -190.90 18.60 -46.84
C GLN A 79 -190.09 18.53 -45.55
N THR A 80 -190.75 18.35 -44.40
CA THR A 80 -190.07 18.20 -43.10
C THR A 80 -189.16 16.96 -43.05
N GLN A 81 -189.56 15.84 -43.66
CA GLN A 81 -188.68 14.67 -43.81
C GLN A 81 -187.47 14.95 -44.73
N LEU A 82 -187.64 15.71 -45.82
CA LEU A 82 -186.53 16.13 -46.68
C LEU A 82 -185.60 17.14 -46.01
N GLU A 83 -186.11 17.98 -45.10
CA GLU A 83 -185.32 18.91 -44.30
C GLU A 83 -184.53 18.16 -43.21
N GLN A 84 -185.15 17.22 -42.48
CA GLN A 84 -184.46 16.32 -41.55
C GLN A 84 -183.35 15.53 -42.26
N LEU A 85 -183.68 14.87 -43.38
CA LEU A 85 -182.69 14.11 -44.19
C LEU A 85 -181.67 14.99 -44.93
N ARG A 86 -181.77 16.32 -44.88
CA ARG A 86 -180.69 17.24 -45.25
C ARG A 86 -179.82 17.53 -44.04
N LEU A 87 -180.41 17.96 -42.92
CA LEU A 87 -179.69 18.23 -41.68
C LEU A 87 -178.88 17.01 -41.21
N ASP A 88 -179.45 15.80 -41.21
CA ASP A 88 -178.73 14.56 -40.88
C ASP A 88 -177.51 14.36 -41.80
N LYS A 89 -177.65 14.64 -43.10
CA LYS A 89 -176.56 14.50 -44.08
C LYS A 89 -175.51 15.58 -43.90
N ASP A 90 -175.92 16.82 -43.66
CA ASP A 90 -175.01 17.95 -43.46
C ASP A 90 -174.23 17.77 -42.14
N GLU A 91 -174.87 17.26 -41.09
CA GLU A 91 -174.19 16.82 -39.86
C GLU A 91 -173.24 15.64 -40.10
N HIS A 92 -173.64 14.63 -40.88
CA HIS A 92 -172.76 13.50 -41.21
C HIS A 92 -171.58 13.92 -42.08
N ILE A 93 -171.79 14.85 -43.02
CA ILE A 93 -170.73 15.43 -43.87
C ILE A 93 -169.79 16.26 -43.00
N SER A 94 -170.30 17.14 -42.11
CA SER A 94 -169.46 17.88 -41.15
C SER A 94 -168.65 16.92 -40.30
N ARG A 95 -169.27 15.95 -39.63
CA ARG A 95 -168.58 14.95 -38.78
C ARG A 95 -167.48 14.18 -39.54
N LEU A 96 -167.67 13.90 -40.83
CA LEU A 96 -166.66 13.26 -41.67
C LEU A 96 -165.56 14.23 -42.12
N GLN A 97 -165.90 15.49 -42.40
CA GLN A 97 -164.93 16.56 -42.69
C GLN A 97 -164.08 16.89 -41.46
N ASP A 98 -164.68 17.02 -40.29
CA ASP A 98 -164.01 17.21 -38.99
C ASP A 98 -163.06 16.04 -38.69
N GLN A 99 -163.49 14.80 -38.93
CA GLN A 99 -162.64 13.60 -38.78
C GLN A 99 -161.53 13.51 -39.83
N ALA A 100 -161.76 13.95 -41.07
CA ALA A 100 -160.74 14.01 -42.11
C ALA A 100 -159.69 15.08 -41.77
N ALA A 101 -160.12 16.31 -41.48
CA ALA A 101 -159.25 17.42 -41.08
C ALA A 101 -158.46 17.11 -39.81
N ALA A 102 -159.06 16.44 -38.81
CA ALA A 102 -158.34 16.00 -37.62
C ALA A 102 -157.25 14.96 -37.94
N ARG A 103 -157.50 14.02 -38.87
CA ARG A 103 -156.50 13.05 -39.33
C ARG A 103 -155.42 13.69 -40.19
N GLU A 104 -155.78 14.63 -41.04
CA GLU A 104 -154.81 15.41 -41.85
C GLU A 104 -153.91 16.24 -40.94
N ALA A 105 -154.45 16.93 -39.94
CA ALA A 105 -153.68 17.66 -38.94
C ALA A 105 -152.80 16.74 -38.08
N GLN A 106 -153.28 15.55 -37.71
CA GLN A 106 -152.48 14.54 -37.01
C GLN A 106 -151.30 14.09 -37.88
N LEU A 107 -151.55 13.64 -39.11
CA LEU A 107 -150.51 13.18 -40.05
C LEU A 107 -149.52 14.30 -40.43
N GLN A 108 -149.98 15.56 -40.51
CA GLN A 108 -149.12 16.73 -40.66
C GLN A 108 -148.22 16.90 -39.43
N SER A 109 -148.77 16.88 -38.21
CA SER A 109 -147.97 17.02 -36.98
C SER A 109 -146.98 15.87 -36.76
N GLU A 110 -147.34 14.64 -37.13
CA GLU A 110 -146.45 13.47 -37.10
C GLU A 110 -145.34 13.60 -38.15
N GLY A 111 -145.68 14.02 -39.38
CA GLY A 111 -144.72 14.27 -40.45
C GLY A 111 -143.75 15.42 -40.15
N GLU A 112 -144.25 16.51 -39.57
CA GLU A 112 -143.46 17.65 -39.11
C GLU A 112 -142.52 17.23 -37.97
N ALA A 113 -143.02 16.51 -36.96
CA ALA A 113 -142.20 16.01 -35.85
C ALA A 113 -141.08 15.06 -36.35
N LEU A 114 -141.41 14.07 -37.20
CA LEU A 114 -140.42 13.18 -37.80
C LEU A 114 -139.42 13.93 -38.68
N SER A 115 -139.85 14.98 -39.38
CA SER A 115 -138.94 15.84 -40.16
C SER A 115 -137.98 16.61 -39.24
N ALA A 116 -138.45 17.11 -38.10
CA ALA A 116 -137.64 17.83 -37.12
C ALA A 116 -136.65 16.90 -36.41
N GLU A 117 -137.06 15.68 -36.05
CA GLU A 117 -136.15 14.66 -35.52
C GLU A 117 -135.05 14.26 -36.53
N LEU A 118 -135.43 14.08 -37.80
CA LEU A 118 -134.47 13.75 -38.87
C LEU A 118 -133.52 14.92 -39.18
N MET A 119 -134.01 16.17 -39.20
CA MET A 119 -133.17 17.35 -39.36
C MET A 119 -132.21 17.50 -38.18
N GLY A 120 -132.69 17.45 -36.93
CA GLY A 120 -131.83 17.54 -35.74
C GLY A 120 -130.78 16.44 -35.67
N ARG A 121 -131.08 15.24 -36.20
CA ARG A 121 -130.10 14.15 -36.34
C ARG A 121 -129.13 14.33 -37.51
N ILE A 122 -129.54 15.00 -38.58
CA ILE A 122 -128.63 15.42 -39.66
C ILE A 122 -127.67 16.48 -39.12
N ASP A 123 -128.16 17.47 -38.38
CA ASP A 123 -127.35 18.54 -37.78
C ASP A 123 -126.36 17.99 -36.73
N SER A 124 -126.78 17.01 -35.92
CA SER A 124 -125.86 16.33 -35.00
C SER A 124 -124.78 15.54 -35.74
N LEU A 125 -125.13 14.84 -36.83
CA LEU A 125 -124.16 14.11 -37.64
C LEU A 125 -123.23 15.03 -38.46
N GLN A 126 -123.70 16.22 -38.85
CA GLN A 126 -122.86 17.25 -39.48
C GLN A 126 -121.85 17.81 -38.47
N THR A 127 -122.29 18.21 -37.28
CA THR A 127 -121.39 18.72 -36.23
C THR A 127 -120.40 17.66 -35.72
N GLU A 128 -120.81 16.39 -35.63
CA GLU A 128 -119.90 15.26 -35.41
C GLU A 128 -118.87 15.13 -36.54
N LEU A 129 -119.32 15.14 -37.81
CA LEU A 129 -118.43 15.04 -38.98
C LEU A 129 -117.41 16.17 -39.04
N ASP A 130 -117.83 17.42 -38.82
CA ASP A 130 -116.95 18.59 -38.80
C ASP A 130 -115.93 18.49 -37.65
N SER A 131 -116.34 18.04 -36.45
CA SER A 131 -115.42 17.80 -35.34
C SER A 131 -114.37 16.71 -35.67
N VAL A 132 -114.76 15.69 -36.43
CA VAL A 132 -113.86 14.63 -36.92
C VAL A 132 -112.94 15.13 -38.03
N LEU A 133 -113.38 16.08 -38.85
CA LEU A 133 -112.53 16.75 -39.85
C LEU A 133 -111.51 17.69 -39.18
N GLU A 134 -111.92 18.52 -38.22
CA GLU A 134 -110.99 19.32 -37.40
C GLU A 134 -109.98 18.43 -36.67
N PHE A 135 -110.44 17.33 -36.07
CA PHE A 135 -109.55 16.38 -35.38
C PHE A 135 -108.53 15.77 -36.35
N LYS A 136 -108.93 15.39 -37.56
CA LYS A 136 -108.01 14.88 -38.60
C LYS A 136 -107.00 15.95 -39.04
N GLN A 137 -107.41 17.21 -39.18
CA GLN A 137 -106.51 18.32 -39.52
C GLN A 137 -105.49 18.56 -38.41
N ARG A 138 -105.93 18.81 -37.17
CA ARG A 138 -105.05 19.01 -36.00
C ARG A 138 -104.14 17.79 -35.75
N ARG A 139 -104.64 16.58 -36.00
CA ARG A 139 -103.83 15.36 -35.95
C ARG A 139 -102.72 15.38 -37.01
N ALA A 140 -103.04 15.65 -38.28
CA ALA A 140 -102.05 15.71 -39.35
C ALA A 140 -101.00 16.81 -39.11
N GLU A 141 -101.41 17.98 -38.60
CA GLU A 141 -100.51 19.05 -38.16
C GLU A 141 -99.56 18.57 -37.05
N SER A 142 -100.09 17.89 -36.02
CA SER A 142 -99.27 17.36 -34.92
C SER A 142 -98.34 16.21 -35.37
N GLU A 143 -98.78 15.34 -36.29
CA GLU A 143 -97.97 14.26 -36.84
C GLU A 143 -96.84 14.81 -37.73
N ALA A 144 -97.09 15.88 -38.50
CA ALA A 144 -96.08 16.60 -39.27
C ALA A 144 -95.08 17.36 -38.37
N ALA A 145 -95.55 18.06 -37.33
CA ALA A 145 -94.68 18.71 -36.35
C ALA A 145 -93.79 17.70 -35.60
N LEU A 146 -94.35 16.54 -35.23
CA LEU A 146 -93.60 15.43 -34.65
C LEU A 146 -92.67 14.74 -35.67
N ALA A 147 -92.91 14.84 -36.98
CA ALA A 147 -91.97 14.38 -38.00
C ALA A 147 -90.77 15.34 -38.11
N ALA A 148 -91.03 16.64 -38.27
CA ALA A 148 -89.99 17.68 -38.32
C ALA A 148 -89.09 17.66 -37.06
N LEU A 149 -89.67 17.59 -35.86
CA LEU A 149 -88.90 17.47 -34.61
C LEU A 149 -88.06 16.18 -34.55
N ARG A 150 -88.52 15.07 -35.15
CA ARG A 150 -87.70 13.85 -35.24
C ARG A 150 -86.52 14.05 -36.18
N GLU A 151 -86.74 14.62 -37.36
CA GLU A 151 -85.68 14.94 -38.33
C GLU A 151 -84.64 15.90 -37.72
N GLU A 152 -85.07 16.95 -37.00
CA GLU A 152 -84.19 17.83 -36.24
C GLU A 152 -83.36 17.05 -35.19
N THR A 153 -83.98 16.16 -34.41
CA THR A 153 -83.22 15.35 -33.43
C THR A 153 -82.28 14.32 -34.08
N VAL A 154 -82.52 13.91 -35.32
CA VAL A 154 -81.59 13.06 -36.08
C VAL A 154 -80.43 13.91 -36.60
N GLY A 155 -80.69 15.03 -37.27
CA GLY A 155 -79.65 15.93 -37.78
C GLY A 155 -78.77 16.51 -36.66
N LEU A 156 -79.32 16.81 -35.49
CA LEU A 156 -78.54 17.22 -34.32
C LEU A 156 -77.65 16.09 -33.77
N ARG A 157 -78.09 14.83 -33.80
CA ARG A 157 -77.26 13.68 -33.42
C ARG A 157 -76.13 13.48 -34.43
N GLU A 158 -76.44 13.47 -35.72
CA GLU A 158 -75.45 13.33 -36.79
C GLU A 158 -74.41 14.46 -36.77
N ALA A 159 -74.82 15.70 -36.49
CA ALA A 159 -73.91 16.82 -36.31
C ALA A 159 -73.00 16.66 -35.07
N LEU A 160 -73.54 16.19 -33.94
CA LEU A 160 -72.75 15.91 -32.74
C LEU A 160 -71.78 14.74 -32.93
N ASP A 161 -72.19 13.68 -33.63
CA ASP A 161 -71.34 12.52 -33.93
C ASP A 161 -70.27 12.86 -34.98
N ALA A 162 -70.58 13.73 -35.94
CA ALA A 162 -69.58 14.32 -36.84
C ALA A 162 -68.55 15.17 -36.07
N GLN A 163 -68.98 16.00 -35.10
CA GLN A 163 -68.08 16.77 -34.24
C GLN A 163 -67.22 15.88 -33.34
N ARG A 164 -67.80 14.84 -32.72
CA ARG A 164 -67.07 13.81 -31.95
C ARG A 164 -65.98 13.17 -32.82
N ALA A 165 -66.34 12.68 -34.00
CA ALA A 165 -65.40 12.06 -34.92
C ALA A 165 -64.35 13.05 -35.49
N GLN A 166 -64.61 14.36 -35.51
CA GLN A 166 -63.58 15.37 -35.82
C GLN A 166 -62.61 15.56 -34.65
N LEU A 167 -63.11 15.69 -33.43
CA LEU A 167 -62.30 15.81 -32.22
C LEU A 167 -61.45 14.54 -31.97
N GLU A 168 -62.02 13.35 -32.14
CA GLU A 168 -61.31 12.07 -32.06
C GLU A 168 -60.15 12.01 -33.05
N ARG A 169 -60.37 12.37 -34.33
CA ARG A 169 -59.30 12.44 -35.34
C ARG A 169 -58.23 13.47 -34.97
N HIS A 170 -58.63 14.63 -34.44
CA HIS A 170 -57.71 15.68 -34.00
C HIS A 170 -56.85 15.23 -32.82
N TYR A 171 -57.44 14.67 -31.76
CA TYR A 171 -56.72 14.17 -30.59
C TYR A 171 -55.89 12.93 -30.91
N ALA A 172 -56.39 11.99 -31.74
CA ALA A 172 -55.59 10.85 -32.21
C ALA A 172 -54.39 11.33 -33.04
N GLY A 173 -54.57 12.34 -33.89
CA GLY A 173 -53.48 12.98 -34.64
C GLY A 173 -52.45 13.66 -33.74
N LEU A 174 -52.89 14.37 -32.69
CA LEU A 174 -52.00 14.96 -31.68
C LEU A 174 -51.26 13.89 -30.87
N HIS A 175 -51.95 12.85 -30.40
CA HIS A 175 -51.32 11.74 -29.68
C HIS A 175 -50.31 11.00 -30.57
N ALA A 176 -50.58 10.82 -31.86
CA ALA A 176 -49.64 10.22 -32.81
C ALA A 176 -48.41 11.12 -33.07
N LYS A 177 -48.58 12.45 -33.13
CA LYS A 177 -47.45 13.39 -33.20
C LYS A 177 -46.60 13.37 -31.93
N MET A 178 -47.23 13.51 -30.76
CA MET A 178 -46.55 13.47 -29.46
C MET A 178 -45.81 12.16 -29.23
N ARG A 179 -46.41 11.01 -29.60
CA ARG A 179 -45.72 9.71 -29.55
C ARG A 179 -44.47 9.70 -30.42
N LYS A 180 -44.58 10.13 -31.68
CA LYS A 180 -43.42 10.23 -32.59
C LYS A 180 -42.34 11.17 -32.06
N GLU A 181 -42.70 12.31 -31.46
CA GLU A 181 -41.72 13.20 -30.82
C GLU A 181 -41.02 12.56 -29.62
N TYR A 182 -41.73 11.79 -28.79
CA TYR A 182 -41.12 11.06 -27.69
C TYR A 182 -40.28 9.87 -28.17
N GLU A 183 -40.73 9.15 -29.20
CA GLU A 183 -39.98 8.08 -29.87
C GLU A 183 -38.68 8.63 -30.48
N GLN A 184 -38.76 9.76 -31.20
CA GLN A 184 -37.61 10.46 -31.77
C GLN A 184 -36.63 10.94 -30.70
N ARG A 185 -37.09 11.65 -29.65
CA ARG A 185 -36.22 12.08 -28.53
C ARG A 185 -35.58 10.89 -27.82
N LEU A 186 -36.26 9.75 -27.74
CA LEU A 186 -35.74 8.52 -27.13
C LEU A 186 -34.77 7.77 -28.05
N GLU A 187 -34.90 7.87 -29.37
CA GLU A 187 -33.88 7.45 -30.34
C GLU A 187 -32.66 8.38 -30.33
N GLU A 188 -32.86 9.69 -30.27
CA GLU A 188 -31.78 10.69 -30.18
C GLU A 188 -30.96 10.49 -28.91
N LEU A 189 -31.61 10.31 -27.74
CA LEU A 189 -30.94 9.98 -26.48
C LEU A 189 -30.25 8.61 -26.49
N LYS A 190 -30.74 7.64 -27.26
CA LYS A 190 -30.03 6.36 -27.47
C LYS A 190 -28.78 6.56 -28.32
N ARG A 191 -28.89 7.23 -29.47
CA ARG A 191 -27.76 7.53 -30.36
C ARG A 191 -26.69 8.31 -29.62
N SER A 192 -27.05 9.35 -28.88
CA SER A 192 -26.05 10.12 -28.11
C SER A 192 -25.42 9.30 -26.98
N GLN A 193 -26.15 8.35 -26.36
CA GLN A 193 -25.57 7.44 -25.37
C GLN A 193 -24.68 6.36 -26.01
N GLU A 194 -25.03 5.87 -27.19
CA GLU A 194 -24.24 4.93 -28.00
C GLU A 194 -22.94 5.63 -28.46
N GLU A 195 -23.03 6.84 -29.01
CA GLU A 195 -21.91 7.73 -29.34
C GLU A 195 -21.03 8.05 -28.12
N GLU A 196 -21.60 8.45 -26.98
CA GLU A 196 -20.84 8.65 -25.75
C GLU A 196 -20.13 7.38 -25.26
N LEU A 197 -20.77 6.21 -25.38
CA LEU A 197 -20.16 4.93 -25.01
C LEU A 197 -19.02 4.56 -25.97
N GLU A 198 -19.20 4.76 -27.27
CA GLU A 198 -18.16 4.59 -28.28
C GLU A 198 -16.99 5.54 -28.01
N GLU A 199 -17.20 6.83 -27.81
CA GLU A 199 -16.13 7.79 -27.46
C GLU A 199 -15.38 7.39 -26.18
N ARG A 200 -16.10 6.95 -25.13
CA ARG A 200 -15.50 6.51 -23.86
C ARG A 200 -14.68 5.23 -24.03
N LEU A 201 -15.17 4.27 -24.82
CA LEU A 201 -14.46 3.04 -25.17
C LEU A 201 -13.23 3.34 -26.01
N ASP A 202 -13.37 4.18 -27.03
CA ASP A 202 -12.31 4.54 -27.97
C ASP A 202 -11.22 5.38 -27.27
N ALA A 203 -11.59 6.30 -26.37
CA ALA A 203 -10.67 6.95 -25.45
C ALA A 203 -10.00 5.96 -24.48
N GLY A 204 -10.69 4.88 -24.09
CA GLY A 204 -10.16 3.78 -23.28
C GLY A 204 -9.10 2.98 -24.04
N VAL A 205 -9.42 2.56 -25.28
CA VAL A 205 -8.51 1.87 -26.19
C VAL A 205 -7.30 2.73 -26.50
N LYS A 206 -7.48 4.03 -26.80
CA LYS A 206 -6.37 5.00 -27.00
C LYS A 206 -5.47 5.10 -25.77
N ARG A 207 -6.04 5.11 -24.55
CA ARG A 207 -5.27 5.07 -23.28
C ARG A 207 -4.51 3.76 -23.10
N ILE A 208 -5.13 2.61 -23.36
CA ILE A 208 -4.48 1.28 -23.26
C ILE A 208 -3.35 1.14 -24.29
N LEU A 209 -3.56 1.58 -25.53
CA LEU A 209 -2.53 1.57 -26.57
C LEU A 209 -1.37 2.53 -26.23
N ALA A 210 -1.63 3.68 -25.62
CA ALA A 210 -0.58 4.57 -25.14
C ALA A 210 0.21 3.96 -23.96
N ALA A 211 -0.47 3.27 -23.02
CA ALA A 211 0.19 2.54 -21.94
C ALA A 211 1.04 1.39 -22.47
N ASN A 212 0.52 0.59 -23.42
CA ASN A 212 1.26 -0.51 -24.04
C ASN A 212 2.49 -0.04 -24.83
N ARG A 213 2.45 1.17 -25.44
CA ARG A 213 3.64 1.79 -26.06
C ARG A 213 4.70 2.14 -25.03
N ARG A 214 4.32 2.81 -23.93
CA ARG A 214 5.23 3.13 -22.82
C ARG A 214 5.84 1.88 -22.20
N LEU A 215 5.03 0.87 -21.89
CA LEU A 215 5.50 -0.43 -21.37
C LEU A 215 6.46 -1.13 -22.35
N ALA A 216 6.25 -0.99 -23.67
CA ALA A 216 7.17 -1.52 -24.68
C ALA A 216 8.46 -0.69 -24.84
N GLU A 217 8.43 0.60 -24.52
CA GLU A 217 9.60 1.49 -24.46
C GLU A 217 10.42 1.23 -23.18
N GLU A 218 9.77 1.14 -22.02
CA GLU A 218 10.33 0.73 -20.73
C GLU A 218 10.97 -0.67 -20.82
N LEU A 219 10.28 -1.65 -21.42
CA LEU A 219 10.83 -2.99 -21.65
C LEU A 219 12.05 -2.97 -22.59
N ARG A 220 12.06 -2.12 -23.62
CA ARG A 220 13.23 -1.96 -24.50
C ARG A 220 14.42 -1.35 -23.75
N LEU A 221 14.18 -0.35 -22.91
CA LEU A 221 15.22 0.24 -22.06
C LEU A 221 15.82 -0.84 -21.14
N HIS A 222 14.98 -1.59 -20.42
CA HIS A 222 15.43 -2.68 -19.55
C HIS A 222 16.16 -3.81 -20.30
N VAL A 223 15.81 -4.11 -21.56
CA VAL A 223 16.59 -5.02 -22.40
C VAL A 223 17.96 -4.42 -22.72
N THR A 224 18.05 -3.16 -23.14
CA THR A 224 19.35 -2.51 -23.43
C THR A 224 20.24 -2.35 -22.18
N GLU A 225 19.65 -2.09 -21.01
CA GLU A 225 20.34 -2.08 -19.71
C GLU A 225 20.85 -3.49 -19.35
N SER A 226 20.01 -4.51 -19.55
CA SER A 226 20.39 -5.92 -19.31
C SER A 226 21.49 -6.39 -20.25
N ASP A 227 21.49 -5.97 -21.51
CA ASP A 227 22.53 -6.30 -22.48
C ASP A 227 23.84 -5.55 -22.20
N ALA A 228 23.77 -4.29 -21.76
CA ALA A 228 24.93 -3.52 -21.31
C ALA A 228 25.58 -4.15 -20.06
N LEU A 229 24.78 -4.47 -19.03
CA LEU A 229 25.25 -5.15 -17.82
C LEU A 229 25.80 -6.55 -18.11
N GLN A 230 25.21 -7.28 -19.08
CA GLN A 230 25.80 -8.53 -19.57
C GLN A 230 27.14 -8.31 -20.29
N GLY A 231 27.31 -7.19 -21.00
CA GLY A 231 28.57 -6.77 -21.59
C GLY A 231 29.65 -6.53 -20.53
N GLU A 232 29.33 -5.70 -19.54
CA GLU A 232 30.21 -5.43 -18.39
C GLU A 232 30.57 -6.71 -17.62
N LEU A 233 29.61 -7.60 -17.37
CA LEU A 233 29.87 -8.90 -16.74
C LEU A 233 30.82 -9.77 -17.57
N LYS A 234 30.72 -9.76 -18.91
CA LYS A 234 31.65 -10.49 -19.80
C LYS A 234 33.06 -9.88 -19.76
N LEU A 235 33.18 -8.56 -19.74
CA LEU A 235 34.45 -7.85 -19.60
C LEU A 235 35.11 -8.13 -18.25
N LEU A 236 34.39 -7.96 -17.14
CA LEU A 236 34.88 -8.24 -15.79
C LEU A 236 35.23 -9.72 -15.59
N GLN A 237 34.53 -10.65 -16.25
CA GLN A 237 34.92 -12.07 -16.28
C GLN A 237 36.21 -12.29 -17.06
N ALA A 238 36.41 -11.62 -18.20
CA ALA A 238 37.64 -11.68 -18.98
C ALA A 238 38.83 -11.11 -18.18
N GLU A 239 38.67 -9.94 -17.57
CA GLU A 239 39.67 -9.31 -16.68
C GLU A 239 39.98 -10.18 -15.45
N ARG A 240 38.97 -10.75 -14.80
CA ARG A 240 39.18 -11.73 -13.73
C ARG A 240 39.96 -12.95 -14.23
N SER A 241 39.77 -13.37 -15.48
CA SER A 241 40.52 -14.48 -16.09
C SER A 241 41.97 -14.12 -16.43
N THR A 242 42.28 -12.87 -16.80
CA THR A 242 43.67 -12.42 -17.01
C THR A 242 44.37 -12.18 -15.68
N LEU A 243 43.74 -11.49 -14.73
CA LEU A 243 44.29 -11.25 -13.39
C LEU A 243 44.53 -12.54 -12.60
N SER A 244 43.67 -13.55 -12.72
CA SER A 244 43.91 -14.86 -12.08
C SER A 244 45.08 -15.62 -12.73
N ARG A 245 45.27 -15.52 -14.05
CA ARG A 245 46.48 -16.04 -14.73
C ARG A 245 47.72 -15.27 -14.29
N GLU A 246 47.67 -13.95 -14.19
CA GLU A 246 48.76 -13.13 -13.67
C GLU A 246 49.13 -13.49 -12.23
N VAL A 247 48.15 -13.65 -11.34
CA VAL A 247 48.37 -14.05 -9.95
C VAL A 247 48.99 -15.45 -9.90
N ALA A 248 48.53 -16.40 -10.71
CA ALA A 248 49.13 -17.73 -10.80
C ALA A 248 50.59 -17.67 -11.31
N LEU A 249 50.89 -16.84 -12.32
CA LEU A 249 52.25 -16.61 -12.81
C LEU A 249 53.15 -15.92 -11.77
N LYS A 250 52.62 -14.91 -11.06
CA LYS A 250 53.31 -14.22 -9.95
C LYS A 250 53.62 -15.19 -8.81
N GLN A 251 52.67 -16.05 -8.42
CA GLN A 251 52.89 -17.13 -7.43
C GLN A 251 53.90 -18.17 -7.90
N GLN A 252 53.89 -18.58 -9.17
CA GLN A 252 54.90 -19.49 -9.74
C GLN A 252 56.30 -18.86 -9.74
N LEU A 253 56.39 -17.56 -10.06
CA LEU A 253 57.64 -16.80 -9.95
C LEU A 253 58.08 -16.73 -8.49
N GLU A 254 57.24 -16.25 -7.57
CA GLU A 254 57.52 -16.16 -6.13
C GLU A 254 57.99 -17.51 -5.55
N ALA A 255 57.34 -18.62 -5.90
CA ALA A 255 57.77 -19.96 -5.52
C ALA A 255 59.16 -20.31 -6.10
N GLY A 256 59.44 -19.95 -7.35
CA GLY A 256 60.75 -20.12 -7.99
C GLY A 256 61.84 -19.23 -7.37
N TRP A 257 61.54 -17.98 -7.02
CA TRP A 257 62.44 -17.07 -6.30
C TRP A 257 62.68 -17.56 -4.87
N ALA A 258 61.66 -18.04 -4.16
CA ALA A 258 61.78 -18.66 -2.84
C ALA A 258 62.60 -19.95 -2.88
N ALA A 259 62.42 -20.80 -3.90
CA ALA A 259 63.24 -22.00 -4.11
C ALA A 259 64.72 -21.65 -4.37
N ARG A 260 64.99 -20.64 -5.23
CA ARG A 260 66.36 -20.12 -5.45
C ARG A 260 66.96 -19.52 -4.17
N ALA A 261 66.19 -18.74 -3.43
CA ALA A 261 66.63 -18.18 -2.15
C ALA A 261 66.89 -19.27 -1.11
N GLY A 262 66.09 -20.35 -1.08
CA GLY A 262 66.33 -21.53 -0.26
C GLY A 262 67.60 -22.28 -0.65
N GLN A 263 67.86 -22.47 -1.94
CA GLN A 263 69.10 -23.05 -2.45
C GLN A 263 70.32 -22.17 -2.13
N GLN A 264 70.22 -20.85 -2.30
CA GLN A 264 71.27 -19.90 -1.94
C GLN A 264 71.50 -19.86 -0.43
N ALA A 265 70.45 -19.91 0.39
CA ALA A 265 70.58 -19.99 1.84
C ALA A 265 71.19 -21.33 2.30
N ALA A 266 70.91 -22.44 1.61
CA ALA A 266 71.56 -23.73 1.86
C ALA A 266 73.05 -23.69 1.47
N ALA A 267 73.39 -23.18 0.29
CA ALA A 267 74.77 -23.01 -0.16
C ALA A 267 75.56 -22.03 0.73
N LEU A 268 74.91 -20.94 1.19
CA LEU A 268 75.48 -20.03 2.17
C LEU A 268 75.73 -20.74 3.50
N LYS A 269 74.76 -21.49 4.04
CA LYS A 269 74.97 -22.31 5.25
C LYS A 269 76.08 -23.34 5.08
N GLU A 270 76.20 -23.98 3.93
CA GLU A 270 77.29 -24.92 3.64
C GLU A 270 78.65 -24.20 3.56
N SER A 271 78.72 -23.03 2.93
CA SER A 271 79.93 -22.21 2.90
C SER A 271 80.29 -21.63 4.27
N GLN A 272 79.31 -21.30 5.10
CA GLN A 272 79.48 -20.87 6.49
C GLN A 272 79.91 -22.02 7.39
N ALA A 273 79.41 -23.24 7.16
CA ALA A 273 79.90 -24.44 7.85
C ALA A 273 81.35 -24.75 7.47
N LYS A 274 81.71 -24.61 6.19
CA LYS A 274 83.11 -24.73 5.71
C LYS A 274 84.00 -23.62 6.26
N ALA A 275 83.50 -22.38 6.34
CA ALA A 275 84.20 -21.28 6.99
C ALA A 275 84.41 -21.57 8.49
N ALA A 276 83.38 -22.02 9.20
CA ALA A 276 83.46 -22.37 10.61
C ALA A 276 84.40 -23.56 10.89
N THR A 277 84.46 -24.59 10.04
CA THR A 277 85.44 -25.68 10.22
C THR A 277 86.86 -25.27 9.85
N LEU A 278 87.04 -24.36 8.88
CA LEU A 278 88.34 -23.73 8.60
C LEU A 278 88.77 -22.77 9.72
N GLU A 279 87.85 -22.02 10.31
CA GLU A 279 88.10 -21.16 11.47
C GLU A 279 88.43 -22.01 12.70
N GLN A 280 87.75 -23.13 12.92
CA GLN A 280 88.08 -24.09 13.99
C GLN A 280 89.45 -24.72 13.76
N SER A 281 89.81 -25.13 12.54
CA SER A 281 91.13 -25.68 12.25
C SER A 281 92.25 -24.63 12.35
N LEU A 282 91.97 -23.38 11.96
CA LEU A 282 92.88 -22.24 12.17
C LEU A 282 93.01 -21.90 13.66
N GLN A 283 91.93 -21.92 14.44
CA GLN A 283 91.98 -21.74 15.90
C GLN A 283 92.75 -22.87 16.58
N GLN A 284 92.56 -24.13 16.13
CA GLN A 284 93.34 -25.26 16.60
C GLN A 284 94.83 -25.06 16.28
N VAL A 285 95.19 -24.78 15.02
CA VAL A 285 96.58 -24.52 14.60
C VAL A 285 97.19 -23.32 15.32
N LEU A 286 96.42 -22.25 15.59
CA LEU A 286 96.86 -21.13 16.42
C LEU A 286 97.04 -21.51 17.89
N SER A 287 96.21 -22.42 18.42
CA SER A 287 96.36 -22.94 19.79
C SER A 287 97.57 -23.89 19.92
N ASP A 288 97.83 -24.69 18.88
CA ASP A 288 99.02 -25.55 18.77
C ASP A 288 100.28 -24.70 18.61
N PHE A 289 100.29 -23.67 17.75
CA PHE A 289 101.37 -22.69 17.70
C PHE A 289 101.54 -21.91 19.02
N ALA A 290 100.46 -21.59 19.74
CA ALA A 290 100.56 -20.96 21.06
C ALA A 290 101.19 -21.92 22.09
N ARG A 291 100.83 -23.20 22.04
CA ARG A 291 101.39 -24.27 22.89
C ARG A 291 102.83 -24.58 22.54
N GLU A 292 103.20 -24.61 21.27
CA GLU A 292 104.58 -24.73 20.80
C GLU A 292 105.41 -23.51 21.21
N ARG A 293 104.92 -22.29 21.00
CA ARG A 293 105.59 -21.06 21.44
C ARG A 293 105.75 -21.04 22.96
N ALA A 294 104.73 -21.41 23.73
CA ALA A 294 104.85 -21.56 25.18
C ALA A 294 105.88 -22.62 25.57
N GLY A 295 105.90 -23.77 24.89
CA GLY A 295 106.88 -24.83 25.11
C GLY A 295 108.31 -24.46 24.67
N VAL A 296 108.48 -23.62 23.66
CA VAL A 296 109.78 -23.07 23.23
C VAL A 296 110.25 -21.98 24.20
N VAL A 297 109.36 -21.10 24.64
CA VAL A 297 109.65 -20.08 25.67
C VAL A 297 110.01 -20.76 27.00
N ALA A 298 109.29 -21.79 27.43
CA ALA A 298 109.62 -22.56 28.63
C ALA A 298 110.97 -23.28 28.51
N ARG A 299 111.28 -23.89 27.35
CA ARG A 299 112.60 -24.48 27.08
C ARG A 299 113.72 -23.44 27.10
N ALA A 300 113.52 -22.27 26.48
CA ALA A 300 114.47 -21.17 26.49
C ALA A 300 114.66 -20.57 27.89
N GLN A 301 113.58 -20.42 28.67
CA GLN A 301 113.64 -19.98 30.06
C GLN A 301 114.39 -20.99 30.95
N ALA A 302 114.18 -22.29 30.75
CA ALA A 302 114.94 -23.34 31.43
C ALA A 302 116.42 -23.35 31.04
N GLN A 303 116.76 -23.08 29.78
CA GLN A 303 118.15 -22.89 29.34
C GLN A 303 118.79 -21.63 29.95
N VAL A 304 118.06 -20.51 30.00
CA VAL A 304 118.53 -19.25 30.60
C VAL A 304 118.66 -19.36 32.12
N SER A 305 117.80 -20.13 32.81
CA SER A 305 117.94 -20.36 34.26
C SER A 305 119.06 -21.35 34.58
N ALA A 306 119.27 -22.38 33.76
CA ALA A 306 120.43 -23.27 33.86
C ALA A 306 121.75 -22.51 33.64
N ALA A 307 121.88 -21.78 32.52
CA ALA A 307 123.04 -20.93 32.23
C ALA A 307 123.21 -19.80 33.27
N GLY A 308 122.12 -19.27 33.83
CA GLY A 308 122.16 -18.34 34.96
C GLY A 308 122.73 -18.96 36.23
N GLY A 309 122.37 -20.21 36.52
CA GLY A 309 122.94 -21.02 37.60
C GLY A 309 124.43 -21.30 37.40
N GLU A 310 124.85 -21.64 36.18
CA GLU A 310 126.27 -21.78 35.80
C GLU A 310 127.04 -20.47 35.97
N VAL A 311 126.50 -19.35 35.47
CA VAL A 311 127.08 -18.02 35.62
C VAL A 311 127.21 -17.63 37.10
N ASP A 312 126.23 -17.93 37.95
CA ASP A 312 126.31 -17.66 39.38
C ASP A 312 127.25 -18.63 40.13
N ALA A 313 127.38 -19.88 39.68
CA ALA A 313 128.41 -20.79 40.17
C ALA A 313 129.82 -20.29 39.82
N LEU A 314 130.03 -19.85 38.58
CA LEU A 314 131.28 -19.23 38.11
C LEU A 314 131.57 -17.92 38.86
N ARG A 315 130.57 -17.07 39.12
CA ARG A 315 130.71 -15.85 39.95
C ARG A 315 131.09 -16.17 41.39
N ARG A 316 130.54 -17.24 41.99
CA ARG A 316 130.93 -17.72 43.32
C ARG A 316 132.38 -18.19 43.33
N LEU A 317 132.80 -18.98 42.33
CA LEU A 317 134.19 -19.41 42.15
C LEU A 317 135.15 -18.21 42.01
N LEU A 318 134.79 -17.22 41.18
CA LEU A 318 135.59 -16.00 40.96
C LEU A 318 135.69 -15.15 42.23
N ARG A 319 134.64 -15.08 43.05
CA ARG A 319 134.67 -14.43 44.38
C ARG A 319 135.58 -15.17 45.37
N LEU A 320 135.61 -16.50 45.36
CA LEU A 320 136.53 -17.28 46.19
C LEU A 320 137.98 -17.05 45.76
N LYS A 321 138.28 -17.17 44.45
CA LYS A 321 139.62 -16.89 43.91
C LYS A 321 140.06 -15.43 44.13
N GLY A 322 139.14 -14.48 44.08
CA GLY A 322 139.40 -13.08 44.44
C GLY A 322 139.79 -12.88 45.91
N ARG A 323 139.16 -13.62 46.84
CA ARG A 323 139.53 -13.64 48.26
C ARG A 323 140.90 -14.28 48.49
N GLU A 324 141.16 -15.42 47.86
CA GLU A 324 142.49 -16.08 47.89
C GLU A 324 143.60 -15.12 47.40
N LEU A 325 143.38 -14.41 46.29
CA LEU A 325 144.33 -13.42 45.77
C LEU A 325 144.54 -12.21 46.70
N GLN A 326 143.50 -11.78 47.44
CA GLN A 326 143.64 -10.75 48.48
C GLN A 326 144.43 -11.26 49.71
N GLN A 327 144.23 -12.53 50.09
CA GLN A 327 144.99 -13.19 51.15
C GLN A 327 146.47 -13.32 50.77
N LEU A 328 146.76 -13.77 49.54
CA LEU A 328 148.12 -13.84 48.99
C LEU A 328 148.78 -12.47 48.92
N ARG A 329 148.05 -11.41 48.52
CA ARG A 329 148.58 -10.03 48.55
C ARG A 329 148.92 -9.55 49.96
N ARG A 330 148.06 -9.81 50.97
CA ARG A 330 148.34 -9.45 52.36
C ARG A 330 149.56 -10.19 52.91
N LEU A 331 149.68 -11.49 52.65
CA LEU A 331 150.86 -12.29 53.03
C LEU A 331 152.14 -11.77 52.37
N ALA A 332 152.12 -11.50 51.06
CA ALA A 332 153.26 -10.93 50.35
C ALA A 332 153.66 -9.55 50.91
N GLN A 333 152.68 -8.71 51.28
CA GLN A 333 152.93 -7.40 51.88
C GLN A 333 153.52 -7.50 53.30
N GLN A 334 153.10 -8.47 54.12
CA GLN A 334 153.71 -8.73 55.43
C GLN A 334 155.15 -9.24 55.29
N VAL A 335 155.43 -10.13 54.34
CA VAL A 335 156.81 -10.62 54.06
C VAL A 335 157.71 -9.47 53.61
N LEU A 336 157.20 -8.52 52.81
CA LEU A 336 157.95 -7.31 52.44
C LEU A 336 158.23 -6.39 53.63
N LEU A 337 157.26 -6.17 54.53
CA LEU A 337 157.47 -5.36 55.73
C LEU A 337 158.52 -5.97 56.68
N GLN A 338 158.38 -7.26 56.99
CA GLN A 338 159.36 -8.01 57.79
C GLN A 338 160.76 -7.99 57.15
N ARG A 339 160.84 -8.03 55.82
CA ARG A 339 162.11 -7.87 55.10
C ARG A 339 162.69 -6.47 55.27
N THR A 340 161.89 -5.40 55.14
CA THR A 340 162.40 -4.03 55.37
C THR A 340 162.82 -3.80 56.82
N GLU A 341 162.15 -4.39 57.81
CA GLU A 341 162.56 -4.34 59.22
C GLU A 341 163.95 -4.98 59.43
N VAL A 342 164.19 -6.15 58.81
CA VAL A 342 165.50 -6.83 58.81
C VAL A 342 166.57 -6.01 58.06
N GLU A 343 166.24 -5.42 56.90
CA GLU A 343 167.19 -4.60 56.14
C GLU A 343 167.56 -3.31 56.88
N ILE A 344 166.61 -2.65 57.55
CA ILE A 344 166.86 -1.50 58.44
C ILE A 344 167.75 -1.91 59.63
N PHE A 345 167.47 -3.06 60.26
CA PHE A 345 168.26 -3.58 61.38
C PHE A 345 169.71 -3.89 60.97
N LEU A 346 169.92 -4.50 59.79
CA LEU A 346 171.24 -4.78 59.22
C LEU A 346 172.01 -3.49 58.90
N LEU A 347 171.36 -2.51 58.27
CA LEU A 347 171.97 -1.22 57.94
C LEU A 347 172.33 -0.41 59.19
N SER A 348 171.44 -0.38 60.18
CA SER A 348 171.69 0.23 61.50
C SER A 348 172.94 -0.37 62.16
N SER A 349 173.01 -1.71 62.21
CA SER A 349 174.15 -2.43 62.80
C SER A 349 175.47 -2.15 62.06
N LEU A 350 175.46 -2.14 60.73
CA LEU A 350 176.65 -1.83 59.91
C LEU A 350 177.10 -0.37 60.02
N HIS A 351 176.16 0.58 60.11
CA HIS A 351 176.48 1.99 60.29
C HIS A 351 177.13 2.23 61.67
N GLN A 352 176.62 1.57 62.71
CA GLN A 352 177.16 1.69 64.07
C GLN A 352 178.58 1.08 64.20
N VAL A 353 178.90 0.03 63.43
CA VAL A 353 180.26 -0.53 63.32
C VAL A 353 181.22 0.35 62.51
N ARG A 354 180.74 1.11 61.51
CA ARG A 354 181.60 2.09 60.82
C ARG A 354 182.02 3.23 61.75
N LEU A 355 181.05 3.79 62.49
CA LEU A 355 181.30 4.90 63.41
C LEU A 355 182.34 4.54 64.49
N SER A 356 182.31 3.33 65.05
CA SER A 356 183.33 2.91 66.03
C SER A 356 184.74 2.88 65.41
N ILE A 357 184.90 2.30 64.22
CA ILE A 357 186.19 2.24 63.49
C ILE A 357 186.71 3.65 63.17
N GLU A 358 185.83 4.59 62.85
CA GLU A 358 186.19 5.98 62.58
C GLU A 358 186.62 6.71 63.87
N THR A 359 185.95 6.48 65.01
CA THR A 359 186.33 7.08 66.30
C THR A 359 187.68 6.61 66.85
N GLU A 360 188.09 5.36 66.60
CA GLU A 360 189.42 4.88 67.01
C GLU A 360 190.55 5.56 66.22
N ARG A 361 190.33 5.84 64.93
CA ARG A 361 191.37 6.35 64.02
C ARG A 361 191.69 7.83 64.21
N VAL A 362 190.74 8.64 64.66
CA VAL A 362 190.94 10.11 64.85
C VAL A 362 191.91 10.43 65.99
N ARG A 363 192.15 9.50 66.93
CA ARG A 363 192.99 9.74 68.12
C ARG A 363 194.51 9.66 67.87
N ALA A 364 194.97 9.39 66.65
CA ALA A 364 196.27 8.77 66.41
C ALA A 364 197.46 9.69 66.05
N ALA A 365 197.34 10.71 65.19
CA ALA A 365 198.53 11.37 64.64
C ALA A 365 198.37 12.81 64.10
N ALA A 366 199.31 13.68 64.52
CA ALA A 366 199.95 14.74 63.74
C ALA A 366 201.27 15.14 64.46
N PRO A 367 202.34 15.62 63.80
CA PRO A 367 202.51 15.89 62.35
C PRO A 367 203.69 15.10 61.71
N ILE A 368 204.14 15.55 60.51
CA ILE A 368 205.38 15.21 59.76
C ILE A 368 205.26 14.12 58.66
N THR A 369 206.03 14.33 57.57
CA THR A 369 206.33 13.45 56.40
C THR A 369 205.24 13.15 55.34
N SER A 370 205.14 14.08 54.38
CA SER A 370 205.47 13.91 52.94
C SER A 370 204.77 12.90 52.00
N SER A 371 204.60 13.38 50.75
CA SER A 371 204.60 12.69 49.44
C SER A 371 203.33 11.96 48.94
N SER A 372 202.99 12.20 47.65
CA SER A 372 202.24 11.37 46.66
C SER A 372 200.96 10.61 47.11
N SER A 373 199.86 10.49 46.36
CA SER A 373 199.64 10.40 44.89
C SER A 373 198.11 10.53 44.64
N THR A 374 197.60 11.06 43.51
CA THR A 374 197.09 10.33 42.31
C THR A 374 196.38 8.97 42.59
N THR A 375 195.23 8.59 41.99
CA THR A 375 194.44 9.17 40.87
C THR A 375 193.07 8.47 40.72
N ALA A 376 192.09 9.16 40.09
CA ALA A 376 190.87 8.61 39.44
C ALA A 376 189.86 7.83 40.33
N GLY A 377 188.59 7.64 39.95
CA GLY A 377 187.74 8.19 38.86
C GLY A 377 186.37 8.59 39.43
N ALA A 378 185.50 9.36 38.77
CA ALA A 378 184.82 9.07 37.50
C ALA A 378 184.05 7.73 37.51
N ALA A 379 182.74 7.65 37.23
CA ALA A 379 181.73 8.71 37.03
C ALA A 379 180.29 8.16 37.11
N ALA A 380 179.32 9.10 37.19
CA ALA A 380 177.96 9.00 36.64
C ALA A 380 176.89 8.03 37.23
N THR A 381 175.64 8.50 37.07
CA THR A 381 174.37 7.76 36.93
C THR A 381 173.64 7.15 38.15
N SER A 382 172.40 7.64 38.31
CA SER A 382 171.16 6.87 38.51
C SER A 382 170.64 6.52 39.92
N ALA A 383 169.32 6.72 40.06
CA ALA A 383 168.32 5.98 40.86
C ALA A 383 168.66 5.51 42.30
N ASN A 384 168.11 6.22 43.29
CA ASN A 384 167.04 5.74 44.19
C ASN A 384 166.50 6.94 45.02
N ALA A 385 165.22 7.11 45.40
CA ALA A 385 164.08 6.24 45.72
C ALA A 385 163.91 5.93 47.23
N ALA A 386 162.91 6.55 47.86
CA ALA A 386 162.19 6.11 49.07
C ALA A 386 160.97 7.04 49.34
N GLY A 387 159.89 6.53 49.95
CA GLY A 387 158.78 7.30 50.58
C GLY A 387 157.99 8.25 49.64
N THR A 388 156.83 7.89 49.07
CA THR A 388 155.56 7.45 49.71
C THR A 388 155.04 8.44 50.76
N GLY A 389 153.96 9.20 50.55
CA GLY A 389 153.19 9.42 49.33
C GLY A 389 151.81 10.06 49.61
N SER A 390 151.49 11.20 49.00
CA SER A 390 150.18 11.87 49.10
C SER A 390 149.97 12.93 48.00
N SER A 391 149.37 12.52 46.87
CA SER A 391 149.08 13.33 45.67
C SER A 391 148.44 12.40 44.59
N THR A 392 147.55 12.81 43.68
CA THR A 392 146.91 14.12 43.39
C THR A 392 145.60 13.94 42.61
N THR A 393 144.86 15.05 42.44
CA THR A 393 143.83 15.38 41.43
C THR A 393 143.94 14.71 40.04
N ALA A 394 142.89 14.58 39.22
CA ALA A 394 141.56 15.25 39.17
C ALA A 394 140.45 14.26 38.70
N VAL A 395 139.15 14.56 38.54
CA VAL A 395 138.35 15.80 38.41
C VAL A 395 136.98 15.60 39.10
N GLY A 396 136.32 16.67 39.55
CA GLY A 396 134.86 16.66 39.81
C GLY A 396 134.46 16.99 41.25
N SER A 397 134.46 18.28 41.61
CA SER A 397 133.95 18.73 42.91
C SER A 397 132.41 18.89 42.90
N CYS A 398 131.80 18.79 44.08
CA CYS A 398 130.35 18.83 44.27
C CYS A 398 129.83 20.26 44.43
N GLN A 399 128.68 20.60 43.82
CA GLN A 399 127.63 21.36 44.52
C GLN A 399 126.25 21.26 43.85
N GLN A 400 125.24 21.60 44.65
CA GLN A 400 123.80 21.75 44.37
C GLN A 400 123.53 22.89 43.35
N PRO A 401 122.32 23.05 42.74
CA PRO A 401 121.01 22.69 43.32
C PRO A 401 119.94 22.02 42.43
N LEU A 402 119.06 21.27 43.09
CA LEU A 402 117.64 21.20 42.74
C LEU A 402 116.81 21.95 43.79
N ALA A 403 115.77 22.68 43.37
CA ALA A 403 114.88 23.42 44.24
C ALA A 403 113.44 22.87 44.22
N ALA A 404 112.87 22.70 45.42
CA ALA A 404 111.44 22.74 45.77
C ALA A 404 110.50 21.65 45.21
N THR A 405 109.59 21.01 45.97
CA THR A 405 109.20 21.04 47.41
C THR A 405 108.23 19.85 47.66
N ALA A 406 107.96 19.28 48.85
CA ALA A 406 108.53 19.32 50.21
C ALA A 406 107.90 18.19 51.08
N VAL A 407 108.30 18.08 52.36
CA VAL A 407 107.55 17.44 53.50
C VAL A 407 107.32 15.90 53.44
N ALA A 408 107.68 15.05 54.43
CA ALA A 408 108.52 15.16 55.65
C ALA A 408 108.85 13.78 56.33
N ALA A 409 109.90 13.74 57.18
CA ALA A 409 110.22 12.81 58.33
C ALA A 409 110.52 11.28 58.11
N ALA A 410 111.41 10.55 58.84
CA ALA A 410 112.56 10.86 59.77
C ALA A 410 113.49 9.62 60.15
N ALA A 411 114.78 9.85 60.56
CA ALA A 411 115.86 8.95 61.17
C ALA A 411 116.60 7.89 60.27
N GLY A 412 117.75 7.18 60.57
CA GLY A 412 118.86 7.11 61.60
C GLY A 412 119.50 5.66 61.69
N ILE A 413 120.66 5.17 62.24
CA ILE A 413 122.06 5.46 62.79
C ILE A 413 122.76 4.03 62.96
N GLY A 414 124.06 3.61 63.15
CA GLY A 414 125.51 4.01 63.38
C GLY A 414 126.41 2.69 63.42
N THR A 415 127.71 2.46 63.81
CA THR A 415 128.95 3.17 64.29
C THR A 415 130.23 2.20 64.20
N GLU A 416 131.45 2.53 64.74
CA GLU A 416 132.82 1.85 64.69
C GLU A 416 133.59 1.90 66.09
N PRO A 417 134.93 1.66 66.41
CA PRO A 417 136.23 1.43 65.66
C PRO A 417 137.39 0.53 66.31
N ALA A 418 138.68 0.63 65.83
CA ALA A 418 140.05 0.43 66.48
C ALA A 418 140.66 -1.01 66.75
N ALA A 419 141.96 -1.35 67.06
CA ALA A 419 143.40 -0.86 67.04
C ALA A 419 144.39 -2.10 67.25
N GLY A 420 145.75 -2.18 67.42
CA GLY A 420 147.00 -1.34 67.56
C GLY A 420 148.32 -2.23 67.68
N GLY A 421 149.57 -1.73 67.97
CA GLY A 421 150.84 -2.56 68.08
C GLY A 421 152.21 -1.87 68.47
N LEU A 422 153.34 -2.61 68.63
CA LEU A 422 154.69 -2.18 69.15
C LEU A 422 155.92 -2.44 68.20
N ASP A 423 157.10 -1.84 68.47
CA ASP A 423 158.25 -1.63 67.54
C ASP A 423 159.62 -2.20 68.04
N ILE A 424 160.62 -2.35 67.15
CA ILE A 424 161.83 -3.21 67.31
C ILE A 424 163.13 -2.47 67.74
N LYS A 425 163.11 -1.14 67.85
CA LYS A 425 164.32 -0.30 67.78
C LYS A 425 165.25 -0.33 69.01
N ASP A 426 164.80 -0.86 70.13
CA ASP A 426 165.42 -0.62 71.45
C ASP A 426 166.43 -1.70 71.91
N LEU A 427 166.71 -2.69 71.06
CA LEU A 427 167.61 -3.81 71.38
C LEU A 427 169.07 -3.39 71.60
N SER A 428 169.71 -3.98 72.61
CA SER A 428 171.08 -3.67 73.07
C SER A 428 172.17 -4.36 72.23
N TRP A 429 173.43 -3.97 72.44
CA TRP A 429 174.56 -4.37 71.58
C TRP A 429 174.78 -5.89 71.51
N GLU A 430 174.78 -6.59 72.65
CA GLU A 430 174.96 -8.05 72.71
C GLU A 430 173.82 -8.80 72.01
N GLU A 431 172.58 -8.30 72.17
CA GLU A 431 171.40 -8.89 71.53
C GLU A 431 171.47 -8.74 70.01
N ARG A 432 171.96 -7.60 69.50
CA ARG A 432 172.13 -7.38 68.05
C ARG A 432 173.12 -8.36 67.45
N GLU A 433 174.26 -8.60 68.08
CA GLU A 433 175.23 -9.57 67.55
C GLU A 433 174.67 -10.99 67.51
N ARG A 434 173.91 -11.37 68.55
CA ARG A 434 173.23 -12.67 68.67
C ARG A 434 172.20 -12.87 67.56
N VAL A 435 171.40 -11.85 67.25
CA VAL A 435 170.44 -11.86 66.14
C VAL A 435 171.15 -11.99 64.79
N LEU A 436 172.22 -11.23 64.53
CA LEU A 436 172.96 -11.27 63.26
C LEU A 436 173.51 -12.67 62.95
N ARG A 437 174.13 -13.34 63.94
CA ARG A 437 174.62 -14.73 63.79
C ARG A 437 173.48 -15.72 63.47
N LEU A 438 172.31 -15.54 64.09
CA LEU A 438 171.12 -16.36 63.84
C LEU A 438 170.50 -16.12 62.46
N LEU A 439 170.56 -14.88 61.96
CA LEU A 439 169.97 -14.47 60.68
C LEU A 439 170.76 -15.05 59.49
N PHE A 440 172.09 -15.00 59.54
CA PHE A 440 172.95 -15.63 58.52
C PHE A 440 172.78 -17.16 58.44
N ALA A 441 172.51 -17.83 59.56
CA ALA A 441 172.20 -19.27 59.55
C ALA A 441 170.87 -19.59 58.84
N LYS A 442 169.90 -18.66 58.85
CA LYS A 442 168.51 -18.90 58.43
C LYS A 442 168.19 -18.52 56.98
N ILE A 443 169.03 -17.72 56.32
CA ILE A 443 168.84 -17.29 54.92
C ILE A 443 168.99 -18.44 53.90
N ASN A 444 169.60 -19.56 54.27
CA ASN A 444 170.11 -20.56 53.32
C ASN A 444 169.13 -21.69 52.86
N GLY A 445 167.80 -21.46 52.72
CA GLY A 445 166.98 -22.24 51.73
C GLY A 445 165.45 -22.50 51.85
N ARG A 446 164.78 -22.55 50.66
CA ARG A 446 163.74 -23.51 50.12
C ARG A 446 162.19 -23.18 49.96
N PRO A 447 161.39 -23.86 49.03
CA PRO A 447 160.13 -23.35 48.36
C PRO A 447 158.92 -24.33 47.94
N ALA A 448 157.83 -23.80 47.27
CA ALA A 448 156.93 -24.35 46.14
C ALA A 448 155.56 -25.18 46.25
N GLU A 449 154.73 -25.22 45.13
CA GLU A 449 153.58 -26.15 44.65
C GLU A 449 152.02 -25.91 44.96
N GLN A 450 150.90 -26.43 44.31
CA GLN A 450 150.42 -26.81 42.89
C GLN A 450 148.86 -27.27 42.73
N GLN A 451 148.27 -27.45 41.49
CA GLN A 451 147.10 -28.36 40.98
C GLN A 451 145.56 -27.93 40.72
N SER A 452 144.72 -28.72 39.95
CA SER A 452 143.30 -28.40 39.40
C SER A 452 142.39 -29.56 38.76
N LEU A 453 141.18 -29.28 38.11
CA LEU A 453 140.20 -30.07 37.21
C LEU A 453 138.72 -30.41 37.76
N VAL A 454 137.61 -30.94 37.11
CA VAL A 454 137.23 -31.63 35.78
C VAL A 454 135.78 -31.40 35.10
N LEU A 455 134.79 -32.36 34.93
CA LEU A 455 133.66 -32.43 33.88
C LEU A 455 132.27 -33.13 34.23
N GLY A 456 131.18 -33.08 33.37
CA GLY A 456 129.78 -33.67 33.56
C GLY A 456 128.89 -34.01 32.28
N GLN A 457 127.60 -34.49 32.38
CA GLN A 457 126.75 -35.03 31.22
C GLN A 457 125.15 -35.02 31.23
N HIS A 458 124.39 -35.99 30.59
CA HIS A 458 122.98 -35.90 30.00
C HIS A 458 121.77 -36.84 30.53
N PRO A 459 120.79 -37.47 29.76
CA PRO A 459 119.32 -37.09 29.62
C PRO A 459 118.16 -38.19 29.71
N THR A 460 116.90 -37.88 29.23
CA THR A 460 115.65 -38.71 28.90
C THR A 460 114.66 -39.15 30.05
N ASP A 461 113.35 -39.52 29.91
CA ASP A 461 112.51 -40.21 28.86
C ASP A 461 110.92 -40.16 29.02
N MET A 462 110.15 -40.65 28.00
CA MET A 462 108.79 -41.31 27.91
C MET A 462 107.36 -40.67 28.13
N LEU A 463 106.28 -41.46 27.91
CA LEU A 463 104.93 -41.06 27.36
C LEU A 463 103.71 -41.96 27.79
N ALA A 464 102.49 -41.41 28.03
CA ALA A 464 101.18 -42.11 28.24
C ALA A 464 99.95 -41.14 28.19
N ALA A 465 98.62 -41.48 28.25
CA ALA A 465 97.77 -42.57 27.68
C ALA A 465 96.23 -42.33 27.98
N ALA A 466 95.30 -42.97 27.22
CA ALA A 466 93.80 -43.11 27.37
C ALA A 466 92.89 -41.84 27.33
N VAL A 467 91.66 -41.72 26.77
CA VAL A 467 90.62 -42.56 26.07
C VAL A 467 89.38 -43.03 26.86
N SER A 468 88.21 -42.38 26.62
CA SER A 468 86.77 -42.83 26.66
C SER A 468 85.85 -41.59 26.83
N GLY A 469 84.61 -41.45 26.34
CA GLY A 469 83.80 -42.21 25.37
C GLY A 469 82.31 -41.78 25.38
N ASP A 470 81.74 -41.46 24.19
CA ASP A 470 80.36 -41.65 23.63
C ASP A 470 79.07 -41.63 24.52
N GLY A 471 77.84 -41.29 24.08
CA GLY A 471 77.29 -40.79 22.79
C GLY A 471 75.75 -41.00 22.65
N GLY A 472 75.04 -40.20 21.81
CA GLY A 472 73.62 -40.41 21.40
C GLY A 472 72.49 -40.08 22.42
N GLY A 473 71.19 -39.88 22.09
CA GLY A 473 70.46 -39.87 20.80
C GLY A 473 69.41 -41.01 20.67
N VAL A 474 68.24 -40.95 20.00
CA VAL A 474 67.45 -39.90 19.26
C VAL A 474 65.97 -40.40 19.09
N SER A 475 65.00 -39.55 18.71
CA SER A 475 63.70 -39.85 17.99
C SER A 475 62.51 -40.45 18.79
N SER A 476 61.23 -40.42 18.33
CA SER A 476 60.59 -39.90 17.08
C SER A 476 59.05 -39.66 17.20
N ASP A 477 58.52 -38.81 16.31
CA ASP A 477 57.17 -38.78 15.68
C ASP A 477 55.82 -38.86 16.45
N ALA A 478 54.95 -37.87 16.18
CA ALA A 478 53.60 -38.06 15.58
C ALA A 478 52.96 -36.69 15.21
N ALA A 479 52.01 -36.65 14.27
CA ALA A 479 51.33 -35.40 13.87
C ALA A 479 49.91 -35.61 13.29
N ARG A 480 48.95 -34.71 13.61
CA ARG A 480 48.03 -33.99 12.68
C ARG A 480 46.77 -33.35 13.32
N GLN A 481 46.55 -32.08 12.95
CA GLN A 481 45.29 -31.46 12.48
C GLN A 481 44.06 -31.22 13.42
N SER A 482 43.83 -29.91 13.67
CA SER A 482 42.55 -29.16 13.58
C SER A 482 41.31 -29.55 14.42
N SER A 483 40.91 -28.66 15.34
CA SER A 483 39.76 -27.74 15.15
C SER A 483 39.48 -26.87 16.39
N SER A 484 39.36 -25.54 16.23
CA SER A 484 38.79 -24.64 17.25
C SER A 484 38.42 -23.25 16.71
N SER A 485 37.54 -22.57 17.47
CA SER A 485 37.28 -21.11 17.47
C SER A 485 36.71 -20.42 16.22
N ALA A 486 35.37 -20.34 16.15
CA ALA A 486 34.62 -19.18 15.67
C ALA A 486 33.24 -19.16 16.37
N ALA A 487 32.65 -17.98 16.62
CA ALA A 487 31.48 -17.82 17.48
C ALA A 487 30.33 -17.01 16.83
N LEU A 488 29.10 -17.23 17.31
CA LEU A 488 27.83 -16.52 17.04
C LEU A 488 27.44 -16.36 15.55
N PRO A 489 26.24 -16.86 15.16
CA PRO A 489 25.08 -15.95 15.14
C PRO A 489 23.74 -16.59 15.53
N GLN A 490 23.72 -17.69 16.29
CA GLN A 490 22.47 -18.42 16.61
C GLN A 490 21.40 -17.58 17.32
N GLN A 491 21.78 -16.65 18.21
CA GLN A 491 20.81 -15.86 18.99
C GLN A 491 19.99 -14.90 18.11
N GLN A 492 20.59 -14.33 17.04
CA GLN A 492 19.85 -13.50 16.09
C GLN A 492 18.85 -14.32 15.26
N ARG A 493 19.21 -15.54 14.85
CA ARG A 493 18.24 -16.44 14.19
C ARG A 493 17.07 -16.79 15.11
N GLN A 494 17.33 -17.12 16.37
CA GLN A 494 16.27 -17.39 17.34
C GLN A 494 15.35 -16.17 17.59
N GLN A 495 15.91 -14.95 17.63
CA GLN A 495 15.09 -13.73 17.72
C GLN A 495 14.25 -13.49 16.45
N GLN A 496 14.81 -13.71 15.26
CA GLN A 496 14.06 -13.61 14.00
C GLN A 496 12.97 -14.68 13.90
N GLU A 497 13.24 -15.92 14.29
CA GLU A 497 12.25 -17.01 14.34
C GLU A 497 11.13 -16.71 15.33
N GLN A 498 11.43 -16.22 16.54
CA GLN A 498 10.42 -15.79 17.50
C GLN A 498 9.57 -14.61 16.99
N HIS A 499 10.17 -13.66 16.26
CA HIS A 499 9.44 -12.57 15.63
C HIS A 499 8.50 -13.09 14.53
N LEU A 500 8.99 -13.99 13.67
CA LEU A 500 8.20 -14.59 12.59
C LEU A 500 7.07 -15.47 13.13
N GLN A 501 7.29 -16.18 14.25
CA GLN A 501 6.23 -16.92 14.96
C GLN A 501 5.17 -15.99 15.56
N ARG A 502 5.56 -14.84 16.15
CA ARG A 502 4.61 -13.82 16.63
C ARG A 502 3.78 -13.24 15.50
N GLN A 503 4.39 -12.90 14.36
CA GLN A 503 3.67 -12.43 13.17
C GLN A 503 2.71 -13.50 12.62
N LYS A 504 3.13 -14.77 12.50
CA LYS A 504 2.23 -15.87 12.10
C LYS A 504 1.05 -16.02 13.06
N LYS A 505 1.27 -15.92 14.37
CA LYS A 505 0.19 -16.00 15.37
C LYS A 505 -0.77 -14.81 15.29
N GLN A 506 -0.28 -13.60 15.06
CA GLN A 506 -1.12 -12.41 14.82
C GLN A 506 -1.94 -12.55 13.53
N LEU A 507 -1.36 -13.04 12.44
CA LEU A 507 -2.10 -13.29 11.18
C LEU A 507 -3.16 -14.38 11.35
N GLN A 508 -2.88 -15.45 12.09
CA GLN A 508 -3.89 -16.47 12.43
C GLN A 508 -5.02 -15.92 13.31
N GLN A 509 -4.71 -15.06 14.28
CA GLN A 509 -5.72 -14.39 15.10
C GLN A 509 -6.56 -13.38 14.29
N GLY A 510 -5.94 -12.64 13.36
CA GLY A 510 -6.63 -11.75 12.42
C GLY A 510 -7.56 -12.51 11.48
N LEU A 511 -7.11 -13.63 10.91
CA LEU A 511 -7.94 -14.51 10.06
C LEU A 511 -9.09 -15.14 10.85
N ALA A 512 -8.87 -15.59 12.09
CA ALA A 512 -9.93 -16.10 12.96
C ALA A 512 -10.95 -15.01 13.31
N SER A 513 -10.51 -13.78 13.60
CA SER A 513 -11.40 -12.63 13.83
C SER A 513 -12.18 -12.24 12.58
N ALA A 514 -11.57 -12.28 11.40
CA ALA A 514 -12.24 -12.00 10.13
C ALA A 514 -13.28 -13.07 9.78
N ALA A 515 -12.98 -14.35 10.04
CA ALA A 515 -13.94 -15.45 9.89
C ALA A 515 -15.13 -15.32 10.86
N ALA A 516 -14.87 -14.94 12.12
CA ALA A 516 -15.92 -14.71 13.12
C ALA A 516 -16.84 -13.53 12.78
N LEU A 517 -16.31 -12.48 12.13
CA LEU A 517 -17.10 -11.34 11.64
C LEU A 517 -17.84 -11.65 10.33
N GLY A 518 -17.26 -12.46 9.44
CA GLY A 518 -17.89 -12.89 8.19
C GLY A 518 -19.09 -13.83 8.39
N GLY A 519 -19.08 -14.63 9.46
CA GLY A 519 -20.18 -15.54 9.81
C GLY A 519 -21.43 -14.90 10.43
N ALA A 520 -21.52 -13.56 10.46
CA ALA A 520 -22.61 -12.80 11.06
C ALA A 520 -23.47 -12.02 10.04
N VAL A 521 -23.31 -12.28 8.74
CA VAL A 521 -23.98 -11.55 7.64
C VAL A 521 -24.69 -12.52 6.67
N THR A 522 -25.17 -13.66 7.21
CA THR A 522 -26.03 -14.65 6.55
C THR A 522 -27.02 -15.22 7.54
#